data_AF-A0A2H0Q4T1-F1
#
_entry.id   AF-A0A2H0Q4T1-F1
#
_cell.length_a   1.000
_cell.length_b   1.000
_cell.length_c   1.000
_cell.angle_alpha   90.00
_cell.angle_beta   90.00
_cell.angle_gamma   90.00
#
_symmetry.space_group_name_H-M   'P 1'
#
loop_
_entity.id
_entity.type
_entity.pdbx_description
1 polymer ?
#
loop_
_entity_poly.entity_id
_entity_poly.type
_entity_poly.pdbx_seq_one_letter_code
_entity_poly.pdbx_strand_id
1 'polypeptide(L)'
;MKAIVFALIFLFSFQLVASEITHKIMPGDLHSGGTLKIKIIAERQTDFDAQVSYKIIPRLFVPISRSQREGTFTATLPIEYLDERGYEDLAVGGPTINQGATIMHLGQENIGRYNRAHHVKLIPESKKWLLEAWFHPSVESTGWVQLAIELQNVPLVGKYKVYSKLSN
;
A
#
# COMPACT_ATOMS: atom_id res chain seq x y z
N MET A 1 54.73 12.44 -24.93
CA MET A 1 53.71 11.37 -24.90
C MET A 1 53.67 10.74 -23.51
N LYS A 2 52.75 11.16 -22.63
CA LYS A 2 52.23 10.35 -21.50
C LYS A 2 50.82 10.87 -21.23
N ALA A 3 49.83 10.13 -21.70
CA ALA A 3 48.42 10.49 -21.62
C ALA A 3 47.97 10.48 -20.15
N ILE A 4 47.32 11.57 -19.76
CA ILE A 4 46.54 11.71 -18.54
C ILE A 4 45.34 10.77 -18.69
N VAL A 5 45.39 9.63 -18.01
CA VAL A 5 44.24 8.71 -17.89
C VAL A 5 43.84 8.69 -16.41
N PHE A 6 43.19 9.75 -15.98
CA PHE A 6 42.53 9.82 -14.69
C PHE A 6 41.36 10.78 -14.85
N ALA A 7 40.16 10.21 -14.97
CA ALA A 7 38.84 10.81 -14.72
C ALA A 7 37.84 10.28 -15.74
N LEU A 8 37.13 9.22 -15.38
CA LEU A 8 35.67 9.12 -15.57
C LEU A 8 35.17 7.89 -14.81
N ILE A 9 35.36 7.86 -13.49
CA ILE A 9 34.50 7.03 -12.65
C ILE A 9 33.15 7.74 -12.68
N PHE A 10 32.34 7.28 -13.62
CA PHE A 10 30.97 7.68 -13.84
C PHE A 10 30.23 7.45 -12.52
N LEU A 11 30.01 8.55 -11.79
CA LEU A 11 29.05 8.61 -10.68
C LEU A 11 27.66 8.39 -11.30
N PHE A 12 27.32 7.12 -11.55
CA PHE A 12 25.95 6.69 -11.70
C PHE A 12 25.33 6.73 -10.31
N SER A 13 25.07 7.95 -9.84
CA SER A 13 24.15 8.20 -8.75
C SER A 13 22.78 7.80 -9.27
N PHE A 14 22.47 6.50 -9.21
CA PHE A 14 21.10 6.00 -9.34
C PHE A 14 20.31 6.71 -8.25
N GLN A 15 19.64 7.79 -8.63
CA GLN A 15 18.52 8.27 -7.84
C GLN A 15 17.49 7.17 -7.96
N LEU A 16 17.47 6.28 -6.97
CA LEU A 16 16.36 5.39 -6.69
C LEU A 16 15.14 6.31 -6.58
N VAL A 17 14.43 6.47 -7.68
CA VAL A 17 13.15 7.16 -7.70
C VAL A 17 12.27 6.29 -6.85
N ALA A 18 12.09 6.69 -5.59
CA ALA A 18 11.19 6.03 -4.67
C ALA A 18 9.84 5.87 -5.39
N SER A 19 9.49 4.63 -5.69
CA SER A 19 8.35 4.33 -6.55
C SER A 19 7.08 4.72 -5.80
N GLU A 20 6.35 5.71 -6.35
CA GLU A 20 5.08 6.19 -5.81
C GLU A 20 3.96 5.74 -6.75
N ILE A 21 2.97 5.01 -6.22
CA ILE A 21 1.73 4.70 -6.93
C ILE A 21 0.59 5.54 -6.35
N THR A 22 -0.22 6.09 -7.26
CA THR A 22 -1.36 6.95 -6.90
C THR A 22 -2.67 6.24 -7.20
N HIS A 23 -3.55 6.21 -6.21
CA HIS A 23 -4.88 5.63 -6.27
C HIS A 23 -5.94 6.72 -6.14
N LYS A 24 -7.06 6.49 -6.83
CA LYS A 24 -8.30 7.25 -6.62
C LYS A 24 -9.17 6.49 -5.63
N ILE A 25 -9.56 7.16 -4.56
CA ILE A 25 -10.56 6.62 -3.63
C ILE A 25 -11.91 6.62 -4.34
N MET A 26 -12.57 5.47 -4.35
CA MET A 26 -13.86 5.28 -4.98
C MET A 26 -14.97 5.93 -4.14
N PRO A 27 -16.04 6.49 -4.75
CA PRO A 27 -17.16 7.00 -3.98
C PRO A 27 -17.78 5.90 -3.10
N GLY A 28 -18.20 6.28 -1.88
CA GLY A 28 -18.98 5.42 -1.00
C GLY A 28 -20.12 6.18 -0.35
N ASP A 29 -20.70 5.61 0.71
CA ASP A 29 -21.85 6.19 1.41
C ASP A 29 -21.49 7.49 2.14
N LEU A 30 -20.30 7.54 2.74
CA LEU A 30 -19.87 8.66 3.59
C LEU A 30 -18.92 9.65 2.89
N HIS A 31 -18.45 9.33 1.69
CA HIS A 31 -17.46 10.12 0.96
C HIS A 31 -17.69 10.08 -0.55
N SER A 32 -17.35 11.17 -1.23
CA SER A 32 -17.50 11.30 -2.69
C SER A 32 -16.27 10.82 -3.46
N GLY A 33 -15.13 10.65 -2.79
CA GLY A 33 -13.90 10.15 -3.39
C GLY A 33 -12.68 10.59 -2.59
N GLY A 34 -11.55 10.77 -3.28
CA GLY A 34 -10.29 11.19 -2.65
C GLY A 34 -9.06 10.62 -3.35
N THR A 35 -7.92 10.75 -2.69
CA THR A 35 -6.62 10.30 -3.19
C THR A 35 -5.93 9.45 -2.14
N LEU A 36 -5.29 8.38 -2.59
CA LEU A 36 -4.42 7.54 -1.78
C LEU A 36 -3.09 7.40 -2.52
N LYS A 37 -1.97 7.53 -1.81
CA LYS A 37 -0.62 7.41 -2.35
C LYS A 37 0.14 6.37 -1.55
N ILE A 38 0.86 5.51 -2.26
CA ILE A 38 1.72 4.50 -1.64
C ILE A 38 3.12 4.75 -2.15
N LYS A 39 4.07 4.79 -1.23
CA LYS A 39 5.48 5.04 -1.53
C LYS A 39 6.35 4.07 -0.73
N ILE A 40 7.26 3.40 -1.40
CA ILE A 40 8.34 2.66 -0.72
C ILE A 40 9.34 3.71 -0.22
N ILE A 41 9.44 3.89 1.09
CA ILE A 41 10.28 4.93 1.72
C ILE A 41 11.62 4.40 2.23
N ALA A 42 11.70 3.09 2.47
CA ALA A 42 12.93 2.40 2.83
C ALA A 42 12.84 0.95 2.33
N GLU A 43 13.95 0.43 1.82
CA GLU A 43 14.12 -0.96 1.43
C GLU A 43 15.38 -1.48 2.13
N ARG A 44 15.24 -2.58 2.85
CA ARG A 44 16.30 -3.24 3.61
C ARG A 44 16.45 -4.67 3.10
N GLN A 45 17.45 -5.39 3.58
CA GLN A 45 17.72 -6.75 3.10
C GLN A 45 16.57 -7.74 3.35
N THR A 46 15.78 -7.52 4.40
CA THR A 46 14.74 -8.46 4.85
C THR A 46 13.34 -7.90 4.74
N ASP A 47 13.19 -6.58 4.66
CA ASP A 47 11.88 -5.92 4.67
C ASP A 47 11.94 -4.55 3.97
N PHE A 48 10.75 -3.98 3.72
CA PHE A 48 10.59 -2.64 3.17
C PHE A 48 9.46 -1.91 3.89
N ASP A 49 9.52 -0.59 3.87
CA ASP A 49 8.52 0.30 4.46
C ASP A 49 7.66 0.92 3.36
N ALA A 50 6.40 0.50 3.27
CA ALA A 50 5.38 1.11 2.43
C ALA A 50 4.63 2.19 3.22
N GLN A 51 4.89 3.45 2.89
CA GLN A 51 4.12 4.57 3.44
C GLN A 51 2.82 4.74 2.64
N VAL A 52 1.69 4.63 3.31
CA VAL A 52 0.35 4.87 2.76
C VAL A 52 -0.15 6.21 3.30
N SER A 53 -0.39 7.16 2.39
CA SER A 53 -0.98 8.46 2.70
C SER A 53 -2.33 8.59 2.01
N TYR A 54 -3.36 9.02 2.72
CA TYR A 54 -4.70 9.16 2.17
C TYR A 54 -5.33 10.51 2.48
N LYS A 55 -6.22 10.95 1.59
CA LYS A 55 -7.07 12.12 1.74
C LYS A 55 -8.45 11.83 1.15
N ILE A 56 -9.44 11.75 2.01
CA ILE A 56 -10.84 11.43 1.71
C ILE A 56 -11.65 12.71 1.61
N ILE A 57 -12.47 12.82 0.58
CA ILE A 57 -13.41 13.92 0.36
C ILE A 57 -14.77 13.48 0.91
N PRO A 58 -15.20 13.96 2.09
CA PRO A 58 -16.48 13.54 2.68
C PRO A 58 -17.64 14.07 1.83
N ARG A 59 -18.80 13.41 1.90
CA ARG A 59 -20.03 13.99 1.36
C ARG A 59 -20.50 15.15 2.24
N LEU A 60 -21.33 16.02 1.66
CA LEU A 60 -21.92 17.14 2.38
C LEU A 60 -22.69 16.63 3.62
N PHE A 61 -22.55 17.34 4.74
CA PHE A 61 -23.19 17.03 6.03
C PHE A 61 -22.78 15.71 6.71
N VAL A 62 -21.78 14.97 6.20
CA VAL A 62 -21.24 13.81 6.91
C VAL A 62 -20.19 14.26 7.93
N PRO A 63 -20.38 14.02 9.24
CA PRO A 63 -19.51 14.54 10.29
C PRO A 63 -18.23 13.70 10.47
N ILE A 64 -17.39 13.59 9.44
CA ILE A 64 -16.08 12.91 9.55
C ILE A 64 -15.01 13.93 9.97
N SER A 65 -14.32 13.66 11.07
CA SER A 65 -13.24 14.52 11.58
C SER A 65 -12.05 14.61 10.60
N ARG A 66 -11.23 15.65 10.72
CA ARG A 66 -10.04 15.82 9.86
C ARG A 66 -9.07 14.64 9.98
N SER A 67 -8.80 14.18 11.21
CA SER A 67 -7.92 13.03 11.48
C SER A 67 -8.41 11.70 10.90
N GLN A 68 -9.69 11.59 10.58
CA GLN A 68 -10.26 10.43 9.88
C GLN A 68 -10.26 10.60 8.36
N ARG A 69 -10.21 11.84 7.87
CA ARG A 69 -10.22 12.14 6.43
C ARG A 69 -8.84 12.11 5.83
N GLU A 70 -7.81 12.44 6.60
CA GLU A 70 -6.44 12.43 6.14
C GLU A 70 -5.52 11.80 7.17
N GLY A 71 -4.55 11.03 6.68
CA GLY A 71 -3.60 10.36 7.53
C GLY A 71 -2.49 9.71 6.73
N THR A 72 -1.42 9.40 7.43
CA THR A 72 -0.27 8.65 6.92
C THR A 72 0.07 7.56 7.90
N PHE A 73 0.31 6.36 7.40
CA PHE A 73 0.85 5.25 8.18
C PHE A 73 1.88 4.49 7.36
N THR A 74 2.75 3.76 8.05
CA THR A 74 3.76 2.90 7.42
C THR A 74 3.41 1.45 7.70
N ALA A 75 3.37 0.65 6.64
CA ALA A 75 3.31 -0.80 6.73
C ALA A 75 4.70 -1.36 6.41
N THR A 76 5.30 -2.06 7.37
CA THR A 76 6.59 -2.74 7.17
C THR A 76 6.34 -4.19 6.77
N LEU A 77 6.86 -4.60 5.62
CA LEU A 77 6.55 -5.87 4.98
C LEU A 77 7.84 -6.62 4.64
N PRO A 78 7.86 -7.96 4.71
CA PRO A 78 8.98 -8.77 4.22
C PRO A 78 9.29 -8.45 2.75
N ILE A 79 10.57 -8.47 2.38
CA ILE A 79 11.02 -8.08 1.04
C ILE A 79 10.42 -8.97 -0.07
N GLU A 80 10.05 -10.19 0.28
CA GLU A 80 9.41 -11.16 -0.60
C GLU A 80 8.04 -10.69 -1.11
N TYR A 81 7.39 -9.74 -0.43
CA TYR A 81 6.09 -9.17 -0.85
C TYR A 81 6.22 -8.04 -1.89
N LEU A 82 7.42 -7.80 -2.40
CA LEU A 82 7.63 -7.09 -3.68
C LEU A 82 7.44 -8.01 -4.89
N ASP A 83 7.38 -9.34 -4.69
CA ASP A 83 7.21 -10.35 -5.74
C ASP A 83 5.96 -11.21 -5.48
N GLU A 84 5.40 -11.79 -6.55
CA GLU A 84 4.24 -12.70 -6.47
C GLU A 84 4.51 -13.90 -5.57
N ARG A 85 5.74 -14.44 -5.61
CA ARG A 85 6.13 -15.61 -4.83
C ARG A 85 5.90 -15.43 -3.33
N GLY A 86 6.15 -14.24 -2.78
CA GLY A 86 5.89 -13.99 -1.37
C GLY A 86 4.41 -14.14 -1.01
N TYR A 87 3.50 -13.73 -1.91
CA TYR A 87 2.07 -13.90 -1.70
C TYR A 87 1.60 -15.34 -1.88
N GLU A 88 2.24 -16.11 -2.76
CA GLU A 88 2.01 -17.56 -2.90
C GLU A 88 2.45 -18.30 -1.64
N ASP A 89 3.64 -17.99 -1.14
CA ASP A 89 4.19 -18.57 0.10
C ASP A 89 3.29 -18.23 1.30
N LEU A 90 2.75 -17.01 1.38
CA LEU A 90 1.77 -16.62 2.41
C LEU A 90 0.45 -17.39 2.28
N ALA A 91 -0.02 -17.66 1.05
CA ALA A 91 -1.25 -18.41 0.81
C ALA A 91 -1.14 -19.86 1.31
N VAL A 92 0.04 -20.47 1.17
CA VAL A 92 0.32 -21.84 1.62
C VAL A 92 0.69 -21.89 3.11
N GLY A 93 1.54 -20.98 3.57
CA GLY A 93 2.08 -20.94 4.93
C GLY A 93 1.10 -20.41 5.98
N GLY A 94 0.06 -19.70 5.56
CA GLY A 94 -0.93 -19.09 6.45
C GLY A 94 -0.46 -17.77 7.08
N PRO A 95 -1.20 -17.25 8.07
CA PRO A 95 -0.89 -15.95 8.70
C PRO A 95 0.52 -15.86 9.27
N THR A 96 1.20 -14.74 9.03
CA THR A 96 2.53 -14.45 9.58
C THR A 96 2.53 -13.11 10.31
N ILE A 97 3.56 -12.87 11.14
CA ILE A 97 3.77 -11.60 11.84
C ILE A 97 5.08 -11.00 11.36
N ASN A 98 5.05 -9.76 10.88
CA ASN A 98 6.23 -8.99 10.55
C ASN A 98 6.20 -7.63 11.25
N GLN A 99 7.23 -7.32 12.04
CA GLN A 99 7.39 -6.02 12.72
C GLN A 99 6.11 -5.54 13.44
N GLY A 100 5.42 -6.45 14.14
CA GLY A 100 4.18 -6.14 14.88
C GLY A 100 2.92 -6.01 14.02
N ALA A 101 2.96 -6.34 12.72
CA ALA A 101 1.77 -6.46 11.88
C ALA A 101 1.50 -7.93 11.54
N THR A 102 0.27 -8.39 11.76
CA THR A 102 -0.20 -9.68 11.25
C THR A 102 -0.59 -9.53 9.79
N ILE A 103 -0.10 -10.43 8.94
CA ILE A 103 -0.34 -10.44 7.50
C ILE A 103 -1.02 -11.76 7.15
N MET A 104 -2.14 -11.69 6.47
CA MET A 104 -2.98 -12.84 6.13
C MET A 104 -3.31 -12.83 4.65
N HIS A 105 -3.17 -13.96 3.98
CA HIS A 105 -3.73 -14.16 2.65
C HIS A 105 -5.22 -14.54 2.76
N LEU A 106 -6.08 -13.86 2.01
CA LEU A 106 -7.53 -14.03 2.02
C LEU A 106 -8.05 -14.72 0.75
N GLY A 107 -7.16 -15.11 -0.16
CA GLY A 107 -7.49 -15.72 -1.44
C GLY A 107 -7.07 -14.86 -2.64
N GLN A 108 -7.52 -15.28 -3.82
CA GLN A 108 -7.32 -14.56 -5.07
C GLN A 108 -8.65 -14.06 -5.60
N GLU A 109 -8.67 -12.84 -6.12
CA GLU A 109 -9.86 -12.18 -6.65
C GLU A 109 -9.54 -11.47 -7.97
N ASN A 110 -10.56 -11.29 -8.82
CA ASN A 110 -10.43 -10.51 -10.05
C ASN A 110 -10.79 -9.05 -9.77
N ILE A 111 -9.84 -8.13 -9.98
CA ILE A 111 -10.02 -6.69 -9.75
C ILE A 111 -9.89 -5.94 -11.07
N GLY A 112 -11.02 -5.59 -11.69
CA GLY A 112 -11.03 -4.91 -12.99
C GLY A 112 -10.34 -5.74 -14.08
N ARG A 113 -9.18 -5.27 -14.57
CA ARG A 113 -8.35 -5.99 -15.56
C ARG A 113 -7.32 -6.94 -14.96
N TYR A 114 -7.16 -6.93 -13.64
CA TYR A 114 -6.15 -7.69 -12.92
C TYR A 114 -6.78 -8.99 -12.44
N ASN A 115 -6.51 -10.08 -13.15
CA ASN A 115 -7.05 -11.40 -12.83
C ASN A 115 -6.21 -12.06 -11.74
N ARG A 116 -6.83 -12.84 -10.86
CA ARG A 116 -6.14 -13.60 -9.80
C ARG A 116 -5.26 -12.72 -8.89
N ALA A 117 -5.66 -11.47 -8.65
CA ALA A 117 -4.95 -10.59 -7.72
C ALA A 117 -4.97 -11.18 -6.31
N HIS A 118 -3.83 -11.19 -5.63
CA HIS A 118 -3.70 -11.72 -4.26
C HIS A 118 -4.33 -10.74 -3.28
N HIS A 119 -5.40 -11.17 -2.62
CA HIS A 119 -6.07 -10.38 -1.58
C HIS A 119 -5.40 -10.67 -0.24
N VAL A 120 -4.77 -9.67 0.36
CA VAL A 120 -4.14 -9.77 1.67
C VAL A 120 -4.73 -8.77 2.65
N LYS A 121 -4.64 -9.12 3.93
CA LYS A 121 -5.04 -8.29 5.06
C LYS A 121 -3.88 -8.06 5.99
N LEU A 122 -3.64 -6.80 6.32
CA LEU A 122 -2.62 -6.35 7.24
C LEU A 122 -3.30 -5.75 8.47
N ILE A 123 -2.93 -6.28 9.64
CA ILE A 123 -3.48 -5.89 10.94
C ILE A 123 -2.31 -5.47 11.83
N PRO A 124 -2.09 -4.16 12.07
CA PRO A 124 -1.07 -3.72 13.00
C PRO A 124 -1.45 -4.07 14.44
N GLU A 125 -0.46 -4.33 15.29
CA GLU A 125 -0.63 -4.56 16.72
C GLU A 125 -1.37 -3.40 17.41
N SER A 126 -1.11 -2.16 16.96
CA SER A 126 -1.79 -0.97 17.45
C SER A 126 -3.31 -0.96 17.21
N LYS A 127 -3.80 -1.76 16.25
CA LYS A 127 -5.20 -1.82 15.79
C LYS A 127 -5.78 -0.46 15.35
N LYS A 128 -4.94 0.56 15.15
CA LYS A 128 -5.36 1.92 14.76
C LYS A 128 -5.85 1.99 13.31
N TRP A 129 -5.38 1.08 12.48
CA TRP A 129 -5.78 0.93 11.09
C TRP A 129 -5.90 -0.56 10.76
N LEU A 130 -6.64 -0.89 9.70
CA LEU A 130 -6.66 -2.21 9.09
C LEU A 130 -6.64 -1.95 7.58
N LEU A 131 -5.75 -2.65 6.90
CA LEU A 131 -5.54 -2.52 5.47
C LEU A 131 -5.85 -3.86 4.80
N GLU A 132 -6.72 -3.84 3.80
CA GLU A 132 -6.80 -4.89 2.80
C GLU A 132 -6.15 -4.37 1.52
N ALA A 133 -5.33 -5.19 0.89
CA ALA A 133 -4.62 -4.85 -0.35
C ALA A 133 -4.76 -5.99 -1.35
N TRP A 134 -4.93 -5.64 -2.62
CA TRP A 134 -4.97 -6.59 -3.73
C TRP A 134 -3.70 -6.40 -4.54
N PHE A 135 -2.82 -7.38 -4.51
CA PHE A 135 -1.56 -7.39 -5.25
C PHE A 135 -1.72 -8.04 -6.62
N HIS A 136 -1.07 -7.49 -7.64
CA HIS A 136 -0.92 -8.14 -8.94
C HIS A 136 0.48 -7.86 -9.51
N PRO A 137 1.22 -8.89 -10.01
CA PRO A 137 2.62 -8.76 -10.43
C PRO A 137 2.82 -7.83 -11.64
N SER A 138 1.77 -7.58 -12.42
CA SER A 138 1.85 -6.66 -13.56
C SER A 138 1.85 -5.17 -13.18
N VAL A 139 1.84 -4.85 -11.90
CA VAL A 139 1.87 -3.46 -11.40
C VAL A 139 3.19 -3.27 -10.67
N GLU A 140 3.94 -2.25 -11.08
CA GLU A 140 5.24 -1.92 -10.48
C GLU A 140 5.09 -1.37 -9.05
N SER A 141 6.20 -1.04 -8.40
CA SER A 141 6.26 -0.57 -7.00
C SER A 141 5.77 -1.65 -6.02
N THR A 142 4.72 -1.38 -5.24
CA THR A 142 4.16 -2.36 -4.30
C THR A 142 3.23 -3.38 -4.96
N GLY A 143 2.90 -3.22 -6.25
CA GLY A 143 1.96 -4.09 -6.97
C GLY A 143 0.51 -4.03 -6.48
N TRP A 144 0.18 -3.13 -5.56
CA TRP A 144 -1.16 -3.01 -4.99
C TRP A 144 -2.10 -2.29 -5.96
N VAL A 145 -3.05 -3.01 -6.55
CA VAL A 145 -3.98 -2.47 -7.56
C VAL A 145 -5.24 -1.86 -6.94
N GLN A 146 -5.59 -2.31 -5.74
CA GLN A 146 -6.70 -1.82 -4.94
C GLN A 146 -6.34 -1.92 -3.46
N LEU A 147 -6.88 -1.01 -2.66
CA LEU A 147 -6.76 -1.06 -1.20
C LEU A 147 -8.09 -0.72 -0.55
N ALA A 148 -8.36 -1.34 0.59
CA ALA A 148 -9.42 -0.97 1.51
C ALA A 148 -8.81 -0.55 2.85
N ILE A 149 -9.00 0.71 3.24
CA ILE A 149 -8.62 1.20 4.57
C ILE A 149 -9.87 1.19 5.46
N GLU A 150 -9.82 0.51 6.59
CA GLU A 150 -10.88 0.57 7.61
C GLU A 150 -10.64 1.75 8.56
N LEU A 151 -11.44 2.80 8.42
CA LEU A 151 -11.51 3.90 9.36
C LEU A 151 -12.18 3.42 10.66
N GLN A 152 -11.52 3.69 11.78
CA GLN A 152 -12.04 3.41 13.12
C GLN A 152 -12.82 4.62 13.66
N ASN A 153 -13.81 4.35 14.51
CA ASN A 153 -14.57 5.34 15.28
C ASN A 153 -15.26 6.44 14.43
N VAL A 154 -15.74 6.10 13.24
CA VAL A 154 -16.54 7.02 12.42
C VAL A 154 -17.86 7.30 13.14
N PRO A 155 -18.24 8.57 13.39
CA PRO A 155 -19.47 8.89 14.11
C PRO A 155 -20.69 8.20 13.50
N LEU A 156 -21.55 7.65 14.34
CA LEU A 156 -22.80 6.94 14.00
C LEU A 156 -22.64 5.60 13.26
N VAL A 157 -21.49 5.31 12.65
CA VAL A 157 -21.27 4.10 11.83
C VAL A 157 -20.25 3.14 12.47
N GLY A 158 -19.39 3.65 13.35
CA GLY A 158 -18.34 2.87 14.01
C GLY A 158 -17.18 2.58 13.07
N LYS A 159 -17.23 1.47 12.33
CA LYS A 159 -16.18 1.06 11.39
C LYS A 159 -16.63 1.30 9.96
N TYR A 160 -15.74 1.82 9.12
CA TYR A 160 -16.08 2.14 7.75
C TYR A 160 -14.90 1.90 6.82
N LYS A 161 -15.10 1.09 5.76
CA LYS A 161 -14.06 0.81 4.76
C LYS A 161 -14.11 1.82 3.62
N VAL A 162 -12.94 2.33 3.26
CA VAL A 162 -12.71 3.20 2.12
C VAL A 162 -11.90 2.45 1.09
N TYR A 163 -12.48 2.24 -0.09
CA TYR A 163 -11.83 1.51 -1.18
C TYR A 163 -11.15 2.47 -2.15
N SER A 164 -10.00 2.07 -2.67
CA SER A 164 -9.24 2.83 -3.66
C SER A 164 -8.84 1.95 -4.82
N LYS A 165 -8.76 2.51 -6.01
CA LYS A 165 -8.26 1.82 -7.21
C LYS A 165 -7.07 2.56 -7.79
N LEU A 166 -6.14 1.82 -8.36
CA LEU A 166 -4.99 2.38 -9.07
C LEU A 166 -5.48 3.42 -10.10
N SER A 167 -4.85 4.59 -10.09
CA SER A 167 -5.11 5.61 -11.11
C SER A 167 -4.39 5.21 -12.38
N ASN A 168 -5.12 5.07 -13.49
CA ASN A 168 -4.51 4.95 -14.81
C ASN A 168 -3.62 6.15 -15.12
#